data_AF-A0A4R6FCS3-F1
#
_entry.id   AF-A0A4R6FCS3-F1
#
_cell.length_a   1.000
_cell.length_b   1.000
_cell.length_c   1.000
_cell.angle_alpha   90.00
_cell.angle_beta   90.00
_cell.angle_gamma   90.00
#
_symmetry.space_group_name_H-M   'P 1'
#
loop_
_entity.id
_entity.type
_entity.pdbx_description
1 polymer ?
#
loop_
_entity_poly.entity_id
_entity_poly.type
_entity_poly.pdbx_seq_one_letter_code
_entity_poly.pdbx_strand_id
1 'polypeptide(L)'
;MLADEPLCALIAQQHRLFEHHIARHFPDADRWIILHGGTPIGRLCVDRTIAPWRVIDIGLIADHQCRKVGSTVLTALCKAAADIGAAIDLHVGIDNRRAEALYRRLGFVNGSNGAATHRHLIWHPDTRSAV
;
A
#
# COMPACT_ATOMS: atom_id res chain seq x y z
N MET A 1 11.69 -19.93 26.35
CA MET A 1 11.33 -18.50 26.32
C MET A 1 12.59 -17.62 26.20
N LEU A 2 13.47 -17.92 25.23
CA LEU A 2 14.74 -17.19 24.96
C LEU A 2 14.97 -16.98 23.44
N ALA A 3 13.97 -17.25 22.59
CA ALA A 3 14.09 -17.17 21.14
C ALA A 3 13.65 -15.81 20.56
N ASP A 4 13.02 -14.94 21.37
CA ASP A 4 12.37 -13.73 20.86
C ASP A 4 13.30 -12.53 20.80
N GLU A 5 14.34 -12.44 21.64
CA GLU A 5 15.24 -11.29 21.68
C GLU A 5 16.03 -11.07 20.37
N PRO A 6 16.70 -12.09 19.78
CA PRO A 6 17.37 -11.92 18.49
C PRO A 6 16.38 -11.66 17.33
N LEU A 7 15.18 -12.24 17.38
CA LEU A 7 14.15 -12.01 16.37
C LEU A 7 13.61 -10.58 16.44
N CYS A 8 13.31 -10.08 17.64
CA CYS A 8 12.90 -8.69 17.88
C CYS A 8 13.97 -7.71 17.43
N ALA A 9 15.24 -7.97 17.73
CA ALA A 9 16.36 -7.14 17.28
C ALA A 9 16.45 -7.12 15.74
N LEU A 10 16.28 -8.27 15.09
CA LEU A 10 16.28 -8.38 13.63
C LEU A 10 15.11 -7.61 13.00
N ILE A 11 13.89 -7.79 13.51
CA ILE A 11 12.69 -7.08 13.03
C ILE A 11 12.87 -5.56 13.20
N ALA A 12 13.38 -5.12 14.36
CA ALA A 12 13.66 -3.70 14.60
C ALA A 12 14.72 -3.15 13.64
N GLN A 13 15.75 -3.92 13.32
CA GLN A 13 16.76 -3.55 12.34
C GLN A 13 16.18 -3.45 10.92
N GLN A 14 15.40 -4.45 10.49
CA GLN A 14 14.72 -4.46 9.19
C GLN A 14 13.77 -3.27 9.07
N HIS A 15 13.01 -2.96 10.12
CA HIS A 15 12.13 -1.80 10.16
C HIS A 15 12.88 -0.48 10.03
N ARG A 16 13.99 -0.28 10.76
CA ARG A 16 14.82 0.93 10.63
C ARG A 16 15.37 1.11 9.21
N LEU A 17 15.83 0.03 8.59
CA LEU A 17 16.32 0.06 7.21
C LEU A 17 15.21 0.41 6.22
N PHE A 18 14.03 -0.15 6.42
CA PHE A 18 12.85 0.19 5.62
C PHE A 18 12.49 1.67 5.75
N GLU A 19 12.36 2.19 6.97
CA GLU A 19 12.03 3.60 7.20
C GLU A 19 13.08 4.53 6.59
N HIS A 20 14.37 4.20 6.70
CA HIS A 20 15.44 4.95 6.05
C HIS A 20 15.33 4.92 4.52
N HIS A 21 15.05 3.75 3.94
CA HIS A 21 14.84 3.62 2.49
C HIS A 21 13.67 4.48 2.03
N ILE A 22 12.51 4.41 2.68
CA ILE A 22 11.35 5.23 2.31
C ILE A 22 11.66 6.72 2.47
N ALA A 23 12.26 7.14 3.59
CA ALA A 23 12.60 8.55 3.82
C ALA A 23 13.59 9.10 2.76
N ARG A 24 14.50 8.27 2.28
CA ARG A 24 15.50 8.67 1.27
C ARG A 24 14.91 8.72 -0.15
N HIS A 25 14.10 7.73 -0.52
CA HIS A 25 13.61 7.59 -1.90
C HIS A 25 12.26 8.28 -2.15
N PHE A 26 11.47 8.47 -1.10
CA PHE A 26 10.15 9.08 -1.15
C PHE A 26 10.01 10.11 -0.01
N PRO A 27 10.82 11.19 -0.02
CA PRO A 27 10.85 12.18 1.05
C PRO A 27 9.51 12.91 1.22
N ASP A 28 8.78 13.11 0.13
CA ASP A 28 7.52 13.85 0.07
C ASP A 28 6.29 12.92 0.11
N ALA A 29 6.48 11.62 0.41
CA ALA A 29 5.36 10.70 0.52
C ALA A 29 4.48 11.01 1.73
N ASP A 30 3.18 10.97 1.51
CA ASP A 30 2.18 11.04 2.57
C ASP A 30 2.26 9.80 3.44
N ARG A 31 2.29 10.00 4.76
CA ARG A 31 2.33 8.94 5.77
C ARG A 31 1.11 9.06 6.67
N TRP A 32 0.16 8.15 6.49
CA TRP A 32 -1.09 8.16 7.23
C TRP A 32 -1.21 6.95 8.16
N ILE A 33 -1.81 7.19 9.32
CA ILE A 33 -2.26 6.14 10.24
C ILE A 33 -3.72 5.83 9.96
N ILE A 34 -4.02 4.55 9.75
CA ILE A 34 -5.40 4.08 9.53
C ILE A 34 -6.05 3.92 10.90
N LEU A 35 -7.16 4.65 11.12
CA LEU A 35 -7.95 4.58 12.36
C LEU A 35 -9.25 3.80 12.13
N HIS A 36 -9.65 3.01 13.12
CA HIS A 36 -10.99 2.41 13.19
C HIS A 36 -11.58 2.65 14.58
N GLY A 37 -12.65 3.45 14.66
CA GLY A 37 -13.22 3.87 15.94
C GLY A 37 -12.26 4.68 16.80
N GLY A 38 -11.34 5.44 16.20
CA GLY A 38 -10.29 6.19 16.89
C GLY A 38 -9.05 5.37 17.26
N THR A 39 -9.07 4.04 17.11
CA THR A 39 -7.92 3.18 17.38
C THR A 39 -7.00 3.08 16.15
N PRO A 40 -5.67 3.26 16.30
CA PRO A 40 -4.69 2.95 15.25
C PRO A 40 -4.67 1.47 14.91
N ILE A 41 -4.91 1.13 13.64
CA ILE A 41 -5.00 -0.27 13.18
C ILE A 41 -4.11 -0.56 11.97
N GLY A 42 -3.36 0.42 11.49
CA GLY A 42 -2.49 0.25 10.34
C GLY A 42 -1.90 1.53 9.83
N ARG A 43 -1.29 1.43 8.66
CA ARG A 43 -0.59 2.53 7.98
C ARG A 43 -0.82 2.48 6.48
N LEU A 44 -0.71 3.65 5.87
CA LEU A 44 -0.69 3.83 4.42
C LEU A 44 0.38 4.86 4.09
N CYS A 45 1.30 4.50 3.19
CA CYS A 45 2.33 5.38 2.65
C CYS A 45 2.11 5.53 1.14
N VAL A 46 1.90 6.76 0.66
CA VAL A 46 1.63 7.04 -0.75
C VAL A 46 2.49 8.20 -1.21
N ASP A 47 3.25 8.00 -2.28
CA ASP A 47 3.84 9.12 -3.02
C ASP A 47 2.85 9.65 -4.04
N ARG A 48 2.40 10.89 -3.84
CA ARG A 48 1.45 11.60 -4.70
C ARG A 48 2.10 12.76 -5.46
N THR A 49 3.43 12.87 -5.44
CA THR A 49 4.16 13.98 -6.07
C THR A 49 4.03 13.99 -7.60
N ILE A 50 4.05 12.82 -8.23
CA ILE A 50 3.95 12.63 -9.68
C ILE A 50 3.00 11.47 -9.97
N ALA A 51 2.21 11.57 -11.04
CA ALA A 51 1.37 10.46 -11.50
C ALA A 51 2.20 9.41 -12.29
N PRO A 52 1.91 8.10 -12.15
CA PRO A 52 0.90 7.52 -11.26
C PRO A 52 1.28 7.70 -9.78
N TRP A 53 0.29 7.95 -8.93
CA TRP A 53 0.47 7.91 -7.47
C TRP A 53 0.93 6.52 -7.08
N ARG A 54 1.94 6.43 -6.21
CA ARG A 54 2.52 5.15 -5.82
C ARG A 54 2.15 4.78 -4.41
N VAL A 55 1.44 3.65 -4.23
CA VAL A 55 1.28 3.05 -2.90
C VAL A 55 2.56 2.31 -2.56
N ILE A 56 3.33 2.89 -1.65
CA ILE A 56 4.64 2.37 -1.24
C ILE A 56 4.48 1.28 -0.17
N ASP A 57 3.58 1.50 0.78
CA ASP A 57 3.29 0.56 1.85
C ASP A 57 1.84 0.67 2.30
N ILE A 58 1.20 -0.47 2.52
CA ILE A 58 -0.09 -0.57 3.20
C ILE A 58 -0.03 -1.76 4.14
N GLY A 59 -0.31 -1.50 5.42
CA GLY A 59 -0.24 -2.52 6.47
C GLY A 59 -1.39 -2.39 7.45
N LEU A 60 -1.93 -3.52 7.88
CA LEU A 60 -2.93 -3.61 8.95
C LEU A 60 -2.46 -4.60 10.00
N ILE A 61 -2.68 -4.27 11.28
CA ILE A 61 -2.43 -5.21 12.38
C ILE A 61 -3.31 -6.45 12.23
N ALA A 62 -2.80 -7.60 12.67
CA ALA A 62 -3.40 -8.91 12.40
C ALA A 62 -4.90 -8.97 12.75
N ASP A 63 -5.29 -8.42 13.90
CA ASP A 63 -6.67 -8.46 14.41
C ASP A 63 -7.68 -7.65 13.59
N HIS A 64 -7.20 -6.72 12.75
CA HIS A 64 -8.01 -5.84 11.91
C HIS A 64 -7.96 -6.20 10.42
N GLN A 65 -7.28 -7.28 10.08
CA GLN A 65 -7.32 -7.89 8.77
C GLN A 65 -8.67 -8.58 8.49
N CYS A 66 -8.97 -8.86 7.21
CA CYS A 66 -10.21 -9.51 6.76
C CYS A 66 -11.53 -8.75 7.02
N ARG A 67 -11.47 -7.55 7.60
CA ARG A 67 -12.66 -6.73 7.94
C ARG A 67 -12.96 -5.62 6.92
N LYS A 68 -12.62 -5.85 5.65
CA LYS A 68 -12.73 -4.89 4.54
C LYS A 68 -11.99 -3.54 4.70
N VAL A 69 -11.28 -3.30 5.80
CA VAL A 69 -10.52 -2.06 6.05
C VAL A 69 -9.61 -1.67 4.87
N GLY A 70 -8.75 -2.59 4.41
CA GLY A 70 -7.85 -2.30 3.29
C GLY A 70 -8.59 -1.96 2.00
N SER A 71 -9.75 -2.60 1.77
CA SER A 71 -10.62 -2.28 0.64
C SER A 71 -11.19 -0.86 0.74
N THR A 72 -11.68 -0.47 1.92
CA THR A 72 -12.22 0.87 2.16
C THR A 72 -11.16 1.94 1.96
N VAL A 73 -9.96 1.74 2.53
CA VAL A 73 -8.84 2.67 2.42
C VAL A 73 -8.40 2.85 0.97
N LEU A 74 -8.19 1.76 0.23
CA LEU A 74 -7.76 1.83 -1.17
C LEU A 74 -8.85 2.37 -2.10
N THR A 75 -10.13 2.09 -1.82
CA THR A 75 -11.25 2.66 -2.59
C THR A 75 -11.30 4.18 -2.42
N ALA A 76 -11.09 4.68 -1.19
CA ALA A 76 -11.01 6.11 -0.93
C ALA A 76 -9.82 6.75 -1.65
N LEU A 77 -8.66 6.08 -1.68
CA LEU A 77 -7.50 6.55 -2.44
C LEU A 77 -7.78 6.59 -3.95
N CYS A 78 -8.40 5.54 -4.51
CA CYS A 78 -8.79 5.50 -5.93
C CYS A 78 -9.77 6.63 -6.28
N LYS A 79 -10.73 6.92 -5.40
CA LYS A 79 -11.65 8.06 -5.58
C LYS A 79 -10.89 9.39 -5.61
N ALA A 80 -10.00 9.64 -4.64
CA ALA A 80 -9.21 10.86 -4.59
C ALA A 80 -8.28 11.01 -5.81
N ALA A 81 -7.75 9.90 -6.33
CA ALA A 81 -6.95 9.91 -7.55
C ALA A 81 -7.81 10.18 -8.79
N ALA A 82 -9.03 9.61 -8.85
CA ALA A 82 -9.99 9.87 -9.92
C ALA A 82 -10.38 11.35 -10.04
N ASP A 83 -10.60 12.01 -8.90
CA ASP A 83 -11.00 13.42 -8.84
C ASP A 83 -9.97 14.36 -9.52
N ILE A 84 -8.72 13.91 -9.66
CA ILE A 84 -7.64 14.66 -10.34
C ILE A 84 -7.12 13.97 -11.62
N GLY A 85 -7.74 12.86 -12.04
CA GLY A 85 -7.33 12.09 -13.21
C GLY A 85 -6.01 11.33 -13.07
N ALA A 86 -5.54 11.06 -11.85
CA ALA A 86 -4.30 10.32 -11.60
C ALA A 86 -4.53 8.80 -11.57
N ALA A 87 -3.63 8.05 -12.20
CA ALA A 87 -3.52 6.59 -12.00
C ALA A 87 -2.84 6.27 -10.67
N ILE A 88 -3.00 5.04 -10.18
CA ILE A 88 -2.33 4.53 -8.97
C ILE A 88 -1.56 3.26 -9.31
N ASP A 89 -0.31 3.15 -8.87
CA ASP A 89 0.47 1.92 -8.97
C ASP A 89 0.95 1.38 -7.62
N LEU A 90 1.30 0.09 -7.61
CA LEU A 90 1.86 -0.60 -6.46
C LEU A 90 2.64 -1.85 -6.86
N HIS A 91 3.46 -2.34 -5.94
CA HIS A 91 4.09 -3.66 -6.03
C HIS A 91 3.55 -4.59 -4.94
N VAL A 92 3.31 -5.84 -5.30
CA VAL A 92 2.87 -6.89 -4.38
C VAL A 92 3.74 -8.12 -4.52
N GLY A 93 4.18 -8.70 -3.40
CA GLY A 93 4.94 -9.96 -3.40
C GLY A 93 4.12 -11.09 -4.04
N ILE A 94 4.77 -11.93 -4.84
CA ILE A 94 4.11 -13.05 -5.57
C ILE A 94 3.46 -14.08 -4.63
N ASP A 95 3.90 -14.13 -3.38
CA ASP A 95 3.39 -14.97 -2.30
C ASP A 95 2.20 -14.35 -1.57
N ASN A 96 2.00 -13.03 -1.69
CA ASN A 96 0.91 -12.29 -1.05
C ASN A 96 -0.39 -12.32 -1.89
N ARG A 97 -0.90 -13.54 -2.13
CA ARG A 97 -2.10 -13.78 -2.95
C ARG A 97 -3.35 -13.06 -2.44
N ARG A 98 -3.43 -12.85 -1.11
CA ARG A 98 -4.57 -12.18 -0.49
C ARG A 98 -4.59 -10.68 -0.80
N ALA A 99 -3.44 -10.02 -0.74
CA ALA A 99 -3.33 -8.62 -1.16
C ALA A 99 -3.55 -8.49 -2.67
N GLU A 100 -2.96 -9.37 -3.48
CA GLU A 100 -3.19 -9.36 -4.93
C GLU A 100 -4.68 -9.48 -5.27
N ALA A 101 -5.40 -10.43 -4.68
CA ALA A 101 -6.85 -10.60 -4.91
C ALA A 101 -7.65 -9.35 -4.51
N LEU A 102 -7.27 -8.65 -3.43
CA LEU A 102 -7.86 -7.37 -3.06
C LEU A 102 -7.65 -6.32 -4.15
N TYR A 103 -6.41 -6.15 -4.61
CA TYR A 103 -6.08 -5.17 -5.66
C TYR A 103 -6.83 -5.47 -6.96
N ARG A 104 -6.89 -6.74 -7.39
CA ARG A 104 -7.65 -7.15 -8.58
C ARG A 104 -9.13 -6.79 -8.48
N ARG A 105 -9.75 -7.03 -7.32
CA ARG A 105 -11.17 -6.69 -7.11
C ARG A 105 -11.43 -5.19 -7.18
N LEU A 106 -10.43 -4.36 -6.88
CA LEU A 106 -10.50 -2.91 -7.02
C LEU A 106 -10.21 -2.43 -8.46
N GLY A 107 -9.96 -3.33 -9.40
CA GLY A 107 -9.72 -3.00 -10.81
C GLY A 107 -8.25 -2.82 -11.17
N PHE A 108 -7.31 -3.15 -10.28
CA PHE A 108 -5.89 -3.10 -10.63
C PHE A 108 -5.54 -4.20 -11.65
N VAL A 109 -4.89 -3.81 -12.73
CA VAL A 109 -4.39 -4.69 -13.80
C VAL A 109 -2.87 -4.84 -13.72
N ASN A 110 -2.30 -5.77 -14.50
CA ASN A 110 -0.84 -5.90 -14.57
C ASN A 110 -0.25 -4.64 -15.20
N GLY A 111 0.74 -4.04 -14.55
CA GLY A 111 1.60 -3.05 -15.18
C GLY A 111 2.86 -3.68 -15.78
N SER A 112 3.73 -2.84 -16.32
CA SER A 112 4.93 -3.26 -17.06
C SER A 112 6.13 -3.66 -16.18
N ASN A 113 6.22 -3.15 -14.96
CA ASN A 113 7.45 -3.21 -14.15
C ASN A 113 7.45 -4.36 -13.12
N GLY A 114 7.03 -5.56 -13.52
CA GLY A 114 7.10 -6.75 -12.66
C GLY A 114 8.54 -7.28 -12.47
N ALA A 115 8.75 -8.04 -11.40
CA ALA A 115 10.01 -8.73 -11.11
C ALA A 115 9.74 -10.19 -10.68
N ALA A 116 10.79 -11.01 -10.57
CA ALA A 116 10.66 -12.41 -10.16
C ALA A 116 9.98 -12.59 -8.78
N THR A 117 10.12 -11.61 -7.89
CA THR A 117 9.59 -11.64 -6.51
C THR A 117 8.33 -10.81 -6.32
N HIS A 118 8.00 -9.90 -7.25
CA HIS A 118 6.90 -8.96 -7.10
C HIS A 118 6.14 -8.73 -8.40
N ARG A 119 4.82 -8.61 -8.32
CA ARG A 119 3.99 -8.13 -9.43
C ARG A 119 3.78 -6.63 -9.30
N HIS A 120 3.92 -5.93 -10.43
CA HIS A 120 3.53 -4.54 -10.55
C HIS A 120 2.08 -4.46 -10.99
N LEU A 121 1.25 -3.74 -10.23
CA LEU A 121 -0.15 -3.54 -10.52
C LEU A 121 -0.45 -2.06 -10.68
N ILE A 122 -1.31 -1.74 -11.64
CA ILE A 122 -1.74 -0.37 -11.91
C ILE A 122 -3.26 -0.29 -12.00
N TRP A 123 -3.82 0.76 -11.43
CA TRP A 123 -5.22 1.14 -11.52
C TRP A 123 -5.31 2.47 -12.24
N HIS A 124 -6.28 2.59 -13.14
CA HIS A 124 -6.55 3.81 -13.88
C HIS A 124 -7.94 4.34 -13.50
N PRO A 125 -8.11 5.67 -13.38
CA PRO A 125 -9.42 6.24 -13.20
C PRO A 125 -10.26 5.97 -14.46
N ASP A 126 -11.53 5.63 -14.27
CA ASP A 126 -12.45 5.46 -15.39
C ASP A 126 -12.55 6.78 -16.15
N THR A 127 -12.18 6.77 -17.42
CA THR A 127 -12.34 7.92 -18.34
C THR A 127 -13.81 8.18 -18.72
N ARG A 128 -14.77 7.49 -18.08
CA ARG A 128 -16.21 7.61 -18.32
C ARG A 128 -16.95 8.19 -17.10
N SER A 129 -16.76 9.47 -16.83
CA SER A 129 -17.80 10.40 -16.35
C SER A 129 -17.16 11.73 -15.97
N ALA A 130 -16.78 12.50 -16.99
CA ALA A 130 -16.87 13.95 -16.91
C ALA A 130 -17.99 14.32 -17.89
N VAL A 131 -19.21 14.45 -17.37
CA VAL A 131 -20.34 15.11 -18.04
C VAL A 131 -20.64 16.37 -17.25
#